data_AF-N9R404-F1
#
_entry.id   AF-N9R404-F1
#
_cell.length_a   1.000
_cell.length_b   1.000
_cell.length_c   1.000
_cell.angle_alpha   90.00
_cell.angle_beta   90.00
_cell.angle_gamma   90.00
#
_symmetry.space_group_name_H-M   'P 1'
#
loop_
_entity.id
_entity.type
_entity.pdbx_description
1 polymer ?
#
loop_
_entity_poly.entity_id
_entity_poly.type
_entity_poly.pdbx_seq_one_letter_code
_entity_poly.pdbx_strand_id
1 'polypeptide(L)'
;MFNKLNLIRIIPASLYLCITLLTACTTAPSVKETLESGSKGAVNMILLDSDVYKKATTKELDAVTISLLFSTLKKMAVLKRFEQEIGGEYKIEESFTVGNANQFCWVNNFLLKHRKELPSNLDRPETYNWIEAKQKVFKKMLDESLGERRMKDDCRN
;
A
#
# COMPACT_ATOMS: atom_id res chain seq x y z
N MET A 1 -71.78 39.07 -20.53
CA MET A 1 -70.61 39.71 -21.17
C MET A 1 -69.37 39.28 -20.39
N PHE A 2 -68.37 38.79 -21.14
CA PHE A 2 -66.97 38.46 -20.80
C PHE A 2 -66.39 39.13 -19.54
N ASN A 3 -65.60 38.46 -18.69
CA ASN A 3 -64.33 37.81 -19.05
C ASN A 3 -63.95 36.63 -18.13
N LYS A 4 -63.40 35.59 -18.76
CA LYS A 4 -62.68 34.48 -18.12
C LYS A 4 -61.37 35.00 -17.54
N LEU A 5 -61.16 34.85 -16.24
CA LEU A 5 -59.82 34.89 -15.65
C LEU A 5 -59.26 33.47 -15.65
N ASN A 6 -58.36 33.21 -16.60
CA ASN A 6 -57.52 32.02 -16.62
C ASN A 6 -56.57 32.07 -15.41
N LEU A 7 -56.89 31.30 -14.37
CA LEU A 7 -55.91 30.95 -13.36
C LEU A 7 -54.98 29.92 -13.98
N ILE A 8 -53.84 30.38 -14.52
CA ILE A 8 -52.75 29.49 -14.94
C ILE A 8 -52.30 28.72 -13.69
N ARG A 9 -52.55 27.41 -13.65
CA ARG A 9 -51.93 26.48 -12.70
C ARG A 9 -50.41 26.57 -12.87
N ILE A 10 -49.73 27.25 -11.96
CA ILE A 10 -48.26 27.18 -11.84
C ILE A 10 -47.94 26.55 -10.49
N ILE A 11 -47.91 25.22 -10.43
CA ILE A 11 -47.33 24.43 -9.33
C ILE A 11 -46.91 23.06 -9.93
N PRO A 12 -45.71 22.48 -9.68
CA PRO A 12 -44.40 23.07 -9.39
C PRO A 12 -43.28 22.31 -10.17
N ALA A 13 -42.75 22.86 -11.27
CA ALA A 13 -41.59 22.22 -11.93
C ALA A 13 -40.30 22.26 -11.07
N SER A 14 -40.25 23.09 -10.01
CA SER A 14 -39.07 23.24 -9.17
C SER A 14 -39.00 22.27 -7.98
N LEU A 15 -40.07 21.52 -7.66
CA LEU A 15 -40.05 20.58 -6.52
C LEU A 15 -39.46 19.22 -6.88
N TYR A 16 -39.51 18.82 -8.15
CA TYR A 16 -38.90 17.56 -8.63
C TYR A 16 -37.37 17.63 -8.75
N LEU A 17 -36.80 18.83 -8.91
CA LEU A 17 -35.35 19.01 -9.05
C LEU A 17 -34.62 18.98 -7.70
N CYS A 18 -35.31 19.23 -6.59
CA CYS A 18 -34.71 19.16 -5.24
C CYS A 18 -34.75 17.75 -4.64
N ILE A 19 -35.65 16.86 -5.09
CA ILE A 19 -35.78 15.51 -4.52
C ILE A 19 -34.72 14.55 -5.10
N THR A 20 -34.24 14.79 -6.33
CA THR A 20 -33.18 13.98 -6.94
C THR A 20 -31.78 14.28 -6.39
N LEU A 21 -31.59 15.40 -5.68
CA LEU A 21 -30.31 15.77 -5.06
C LEU A 21 -30.12 15.21 -3.63
N LEU A 22 -31.16 14.63 -3.02
CA LEU A 22 -31.12 14.14 -1.64
C LEU A 22 -30.86 12.63 -1.49
N THR A 23 -30.63 11.90 -2.59
CA THR A 23 -30.36 10.44 -2.54
C THR A 23 -28.88 10.07 -2.72
N ALA A 24 -27.97 11.04 -2.78
CA ALA A 24 -26.55 10.77 -2.62
C ALA A 24 -26.23 10.49 -1.13
N CYS A 25 -26.74 9.38 -0.59
CA CYS A 25 -26.15 8.76 0.59
C CYS A 25 -24.76 8.27 0.18
N THR A 26 -23.73 9.10 0.38
CA THR A 26 -22.37 8.58 0.50
C THR A 26 -22.35 7.72 1.75
N THR A 27 -22.55 6.41 1.61
CA THR A 27 -22.27 5.47 2.70
C THR A 27 -20.80 5.62 3.06
N ALA A 28 -20.50 5.94 4.31
CA ALA A 28 -19.12 5.97 4.77
C ALA A 28 -18.44 4.63 4.43
N PRO A 29 -17.18 4.63 3.96
CA PRO A 29 -16.48 3.39 3.66
C PRO A 29 -16.43 2.51 4.91
N SER A 30 -16.49 1.21 4.71
CA SER A 30 -16.32 0.24 5.79
C SER A 30 -14.94 0.39 6.43
N VAL A 31 -14.80 -0.09 7.66
CA VAL A 31 -13.50 -0.16 8.36
C VAL A 31 -12.49 -0.92 7.50
N LYS A 32 -12.91 -2.01 6.86
CA LYS A 32 -12.08 -2.80 5.96
C LYS A 32 -11.57 -1.98 4.77
N GLU A 33 -12.47 -1.31 4.04
CA GLU A 33 -12.08 -0.46 2.90
C GLU A 33 -11.15 0.68 3.32
N THR A 34 -11.38 1.26 4.50
CA THR A 34 -10.53 2.32 5.06
C THR A 34 -9.11 1.79 5.34
N LEU A 35 -9.01 0.59 5.96
CA LEU A 35 -7.73 -0.04 6.24
C LEU A 35 -7.00 -0.48 4.97
N GLU A 36 -7.71 -1.03 3.97
CA GLU A 36 -7.12 -1.39 2.67
C GLU A 36 -6.56 -0.16 1.94
N SER A 37 -7.30 0.96 1.96
CA SER A 37 -6.84 2.23 1.40
C SER A 37 -5.59 2.76 2.13
N GLY A 38 -5.61 2.74 3.47
CA GLY A 38 -4.47 3.11 4.29
C GLY A 38 -3.24 2.23 4.03
N SER A 39 -3.44 0.92 3.91
CA SER A 39 -2.40 -0.06 3.57
C SER A 39 -1.77 0.23 2.21
N LYS A 40 -2.59 0.47 1.16
CA LYS A 40 -2.11 0.86 -0.18
C LYS A 40 -1.28 2.13 -0.14
N GLY A 41 -1.72 3.15 0.61
CA GLY A 41 -0.96 4.39 0.81
C GLY A 41 0.39 4.14 1.50
N ALA A 42 0.39 3.34 2.56
CA ALA A 42 1.59 3.00 3.31
C ALA A 42 2.60 2.20 2.46
N VAL A 43 2.12 1.25 1.65
CA VAL A 43 2.95 0.50 0.69
C VAL A 43 3.61 1.46 -0.29
N ASN A 44 2.85 2.35 -0.91
CA ASN A 44 3.39 3.29 -1.91
C ASN A 44 4.47 4.20 -1.30
N MET A 45 4.29 4.66 -0.06
CA MET A 45 5.32 5.43 0.64
C MET A 45 6.64 4.67 0.82
N ILE A 46 6.58 3.35 1.01
CA ILE A 46 7.80 2.51 1.07
C ILE A 46 8.40 2.33 -0.33
N LEU A 47 7.57 2.08 -1.34
CA LEU A 47 8.04 1.87 -2.72
C LEU A 47 8.76 3.10 -3.30
N LEU A 48 8.35 4.31 -2.92
CA LEU A 48 9.02 5.55 -3.31
C LEU A 48 10.49 5.60 -2.87
N ASP A 49 10.82 4.97 -1.75
CA ASP A 49 12.18 4.89 -1.21
C ASP A 49 13.01 3.73 -1.81
N SER A 50 12.48 2.96 -2.76
CA SER A 50 13.11 1.72 -3.28
C SER A 50 14.54 1.90 -3.79
N ASP A 51 14.82 2.99 -4.50
CA ASP A 51 16.18 3.31 -4.98
C ASP A 51 17.15 3.60 -3.83
N VAL A 52 16.66 4.14 -2.72
CA VAL A 52 17.45 4.37 -1.50
C VAL A 52 17.82 3.03 -0.89
N TYR A 53 16.86 2.10 -0.75
CA TYR A 53 17.12 0.77 -0.20
C TYR A 53 18.09 -0.05 -1.06
N LYS A 54 17.93 -0.03 -2.38
CA LYS A 54 18.86 -0.66 -3.33
C LYS A 54 20.30 -0.18 -3.09
N LYS A 55 20.50 1.14 -3.05
CA LYS A 55 21.83 1.76 -2.84
C LYS A 55 22.36 1.51 -1.43
N ALA A 56 21.50 1.41 -0.42
CA ALA A 56 21.89 1.18 0.96
C ALA A 56 22.26 -0.28 1.24
N THR A 57 21.66 -1.25 0.53
CA THR A 57 21.88 -2.69 0.74
C THR A 57 23.35 -3.11 0.63
N THR A 58 24.15 -2.43 -0.18
CA THR A 58 25.57 -2.76 -0.38
C THR A 58 26.52 -1.91 0.48
N LYS A 59 25.99 -1.00 1.30
CA LYS A 59 26.78 -0.11 2.15
C LYS A 59 26.94 -0.70 3.54
N GLU A 60 28.08 -0.43 4.17
CA GLU A 60 28.21 -0.65 5.61
C GLU A 60 27.29 0.31 6.37
N LEU A 61 26.88 -0.13 7.55
CA LEU A 61 26.03 0.67 8.42
C LEU A 61 26.80 1.85 9.05
N ASP A 62 26.34 3.05 8.71
CA ASP A 62 26.65 4.32 9.35
C ASP A 62 25.43 4.89 10.09
N ALA A 63 25.55 6.06 10.72
CA ALA A 63 24.45 6.65 11.47
C ALA A 63 23.16 6.87 10.61
N VAL A 64 23.32 7.16 9.32
CA VAL A 64 22.20 7.43 8.41
C VAL A 64 21.52 6.13 8.00
N THR A 65 22.29 5.13 7.59
CA THR A 65 21.79 3.82 7.16
C THR A 65 21.25 2.98 8.32
N ILE A 66 21.78 3.13 9.54
CA ILE A 66 21.16 2.59 10.77
C ILE A 66 19.78 3.22 11.00
N SER A 67 19.69 4.55 10.89
CA SER A 67 18.42 5.24 11.06
C SER A 67 17.40 4.82 9.99
N LEU A 68 17.87 4.63 8.75
CA LEU A 68 17.08 4.07 7.66
C LEU A 68 16.59 2.67 8.01
N LEU A 69 17.48 1.75 8.40
CA LEU A 69 17.17 0.37 8.80
C LEU A 69 16.07 0.31 9.86
N PHE A 70 16.20 1.08 10.95
CA PHE A 70 15.20 1.12 12.00
C PHE A 70 13.87 1.72 11.56
N SER A 71 13.92 2.82 10.78
CA SER A 71 12.69 3.45 10.28
C SER A 71 11.93 2.51 9.33
N THR A 72 12.64 1.82 8.44
CA THR A 72 12.07 0.87 7.49
C THR A 72 11.51 -0.33 8.23
N LEU A 73 12.21 -0.90 9.20
CA LEU A 73 11.69 -2.02 10.00
C LEU A 73 10.38 -1.65 10.73
N LYS A 74 10.26 -0.42 11.23
CA LYS A 74 9.00 0.09 11.80
C LYS A 74 7.90 0.23 10.74
N LYS A 75 8.21 0.77 9.56
CA LYS A 75 7.25 0.83 8.44
C LYS A 75 6.77 -0.57 8.04
N MET A 76 7.66 -1.57 8.00
CA MET A 76 7.29 -2.97 7.72
C MET A 76 6.39 -3.57 8.79
N ALA A 77 6.63 -3.24 10.07
CA ALA A 77 5.75 -3.67 11.15
C ALA A 77 4.33 -3.09 11.01
N VAL A 78 4.21 -1.84 10.52
CA VAL A 78 2.90 -1.24 10.20
C VAL A 78 2.21 -1.99 9.06
N LEU A 79 2.92 -2.33 7.97
CA LEU A 79 2.35 -3.10 6.86
C LEU A 79 1.90 -4.50 7.29
N LYS A 80 2.71 -5.20 8.09
CA LYS A 80 2.32 -6.48 8.69
C LYS A 80 1.02 -6.32 9.49
N ARG A 81 0.92 -5.26 10.30
CA ARG A 81 -0.27 -4.99 11.12
C ARG A 81 -1.51 -4.72 10.28
N PHE A 82 -1.39 -4.00 9.15
CA PHE A 82 -2.49 -3.83 8.21
C PHE A 82 -3.01 -5.18 7.71
N GLU A 83 -2.14 -6.09 7.26
CA GLU A 83 -2.60 -7.42 6.82
C GLU A 83 -3.30 -8.20 7.94
N GLN A 84 -2.80 -8.11 9.17
CA GLN A 84 -3.38 -8.81 10.32
C GLN A 84 -4.75 -8.23 10.72
N GLU A 85 -4.91 -6.91 10.73
CA GLU A 85 -6.15 -6.23 11.14
C GLU A 85 -7.23 -6.30 10.05
N ILE A 86 -6.85 -6.23 8.76
CA ILE A 86 -7.78 -6.44 7.65
C ILE A 86 -8.25 -7.90 7.63
N GLY A 87 -7.33 -8.84 7.87
CA GLY A 87 -7.62 -10.26 7.97
C GLY A 87 -8.08 -10.91 6.66
N GLY A 88 -8.57 -12.15 6.77
CA GLY A 88 -8.99 -12.95 5.62
C GLY A 88 -7.85 -13.25 4.65
N GLU A 89 -8.14 -13.20 3.36
CA GLU A 89 -7.16 -13.50 2.32
C GLU A 89 -6.27 -12.31 1.97
N TYR A 90 -6.59 -11.08 2.41
CA TYR A 90 -5.88 -9.86 2.02
C TYR A 90 -4.36 -9.99 2.12
N LYS A 91 -3.68 -9.70 1.03
CA LYS A 91 -2.22 -9.53 0.96
C LYS A 91 -1.87 -8.21 0.28
N ILE A 92 -0.84 -7.53 0.78
CA ILE A 92 -0.39 -6.26 0.20
C ILE A 92 0.05 -6.41 -1.26
N GLU A 93 0.53 -7.59 -1.65
CA GLU A 93 1.03 -7.90 -2.98
C GLU A 93 -0.04 -8.18 -4.03
N GLU A 94 -1.33 -8.29 -3.66
CA GLU A 94 -2.39 -8.67 -4.60
C GLU A 94 -2.50 -7.75 -5.81
N SER A 95 -2.23 -6.45 -5.63
CA SER A 95 -2.27 -5.45 -6.70
C SER A 95 -0.89 -5.06 -7.23
N PHE A 96 0.16 -5.85 -6.96
CA PHE A 96 1.51 -5.48 -7.37
C PHE A 96 1.75 -5.76 -8.85
N THR A 97 2.33 -4.77 -9.53
CA THR A 97 2.99 -5.01 -10.80
C THR A 97 4.35 -5.68 -10.58
N VAL A 98 4.96 -6.20 -11.66
CA VAL A 98 6.36 -6.69 -11.64
C VAL A 98 7.32 -5.61 -11.08
N GLY A 99 7.09 -4.33 -11.43
CA GLY A 99 7.86 -3.21 -10.92
C GLY A 99 7.71 -3.04 -9.41
N ASN A 100 6.48 -3.08 -8.88
CA ASN A 100 6.22 -2.97 -7.44
C ASN A 100 6.86 -4.13 -6.68
N ALA A 101 6.75 -5.35 -7.21
CA ALA A 101 7.39 -6.54 -6.63
C ALA A 101 8.92 -6.37 -6.57
N ASN A 102 9.55 -5.88 -7.64
CA ASN A 102 10.99 -5.61 -7.67
C ASN A 102 11.42 -4.53 -6.66
N GLN A 103 10.66 -3.43 -6.58
CA GLN A 103 10.91 -2.34 -5.64
C GLN A 103 10.79 -2.81 -4.19
N PHE A 104 9.71 -3.53 -3.86
CA PHE A 104 9.50 -4.05 -2.51
C PHE A 104 10.55 -5.10 -2.13
N CYS A 105 10.95 -5.92 -3.10
CA CYS A 105 12.01 -6.89 -2.92
C CYS A 105 13.36 -6.24 -2.57
N TRP A 106 13.67 -5.04 -3.09
CA TRP A 106 14.83 -4.26 -2.62
C TRP A 106 14.70 -3.77 -1.18
N VAL A 107 13.50 -3.37 -0.75
CA VAL A 107 13.23 -3.01 0.66
C VAL A 107 13.59 -4.19 1.56
N ASN A 108 13.11 -5.39 1.21
CA ASN A 108 13.36 -6.60 1.98
C ASN A 108 14.85 -6.99 1.95
N ASN A 109 15.52 -6.90 0.80
CA ASN A 109 16.96 -7.18 0.71
C ASN A 109 17.76 -6.32 1.67
N PHE A 110 17.48 -5.02 1.73
CA PHE A 110 18.13 -4.10 2.66
C PHE A 110 17.95 -4.56 4.12
N LEU A 111 16.72 -4.83 4.54
CA LEU A 111 16.43 -5.26 5.92
C LEU A 111 17.09 -6.59 6.27
N LEU A 112 17.04 -7.56 5.35
CA LEU A 112 17.56 -8.92 5.56
C LEU A 112 19.09 -8.93 5.57
N LYS A 113 19.72 -8.14 4.70
CA LYS A 113 21.18 -8.01 4.63
C LYS A 113 21.77 -7.53 5.95
N HIS A 114 21.14 -6.53 6.56
CA HIS A 114 21.63 -5.87 7.77
C HIS A 114 21.02 -6.40 9.07
N ARG A 115 20.16 -7.42 9.02
CA ARG A 115 19.51 -7.98 10.23
C ARG A 115 20.52 -8.39 11.30
N LYS A 116 21.63 -9.01 10.90
CA LYS A 116 22.66 -9.51 11.83
C LYS A 116 23.42 -8.40 12.56
N GLU A 117 23.35 -7.17 12.05
CA GLU A 117 24.01 -6.01 12.62
C GLU A 117 23.12 -5.33 13.68
N LEU A 118 21.87 -5.78 13.82
CA LEU A 118 20.97 -5.30 14.86
C LEU A 118 21.29 -5.94 16.22
N PRO A 119 21.38 -5.13 17.29
CA PRO A 119 21.35 -5.64 18.66
C PRO A 119 20.12 -6.53 18.90
N SER A 120 20.28 -7.60 19.66
CA SER A 120 19.20 -8.58 19.90
C SER A 120 17.93 -7.97 20.52
N ASN A 121 18.07 -6.94 21.35
CA ASN A 121 16.94 -6.22 21.95
C ASN A 121 16.17 -5.34 20.95
N LEU A 122 16.72 -5.13 19.75
CA LEU A 122 16.11 -4.39 18.66
C LEU A 122 15.67 -5.29 17.50
N ASP A 123 16.02 -6.58 17.54
CA ASP A 123 15.50 -7.56 16.59
C ASP A 123 13.98 -7.71 16.77
N ARG A 124 13.27 -7.77 15.64
CA ARG A 124 11.82 -7.96 15.58
C ARG A 124 11.55 -9.26 14.83
N PRO A 125 11.76 -10.43 15.47
CA PRO A 125 11.77 -11.72 14.77
C PRO A 125 10.45 -11.96 14.03
N GLU A 126 9.35 -11.57 14.65
CA GLU A 126 8.01 -11.63 14.09
C GLU A 126 7.79 -10.77 12.84
N THR A 127 8.45 -9.61 12.74
CA THR A 127 8.41 -8.76 11.55
C THR A 127 9.34 -9.32 10.48
N TYR A 128 10.52 -9.80 10.87
CA TYR A 128 11.46 -10.43 9.95
C TYR A 128 10.93 -11.72 9.33
N ASN A 129 10.24 -12.57 10.08
CA ASN A 129 9.59 -13.77 9.54
C ASN A 129 8.56 -13.40 8.46
N TRP A 130 7.80 -12.32 8.67
CA TRP A 130 6.86 -11.80 7.67
C TRP A 130 7.60 -11.23 6.45
N ILE A 131 8.68 -10.45 6.66
CA ILE A 131 9.56 -9.94 5.58
C ILE A 131 10.12 -11.09 4.73
N GLU A 132 10.63 -12.16 5.36
CA GLU A 132 11.18 -13.33 4.66
C GLU A 132 10.12 -14.06 3.84
N ALA A 133 8.90 -14.21 4.39
CA ALA A 133 7.77 -14.80 3.67
C ALA A 133 7.42 -13.95 2.44
N LYS A 134 7.30 -12.62 2.60
CA LYS A 134 7.04 -11.70 1.49
C LYS A 134 8.16 -11.71 0.45
N GLN A 135 9.41 -11.84 0.88
CA GLN A 135 10.55 -11.91 -0.04
C GLN A 135 10.49 -13.13 -0.96
N LYS A 136 10.05 -14.28 -0.43
CA LYS A 136 9.82 -15.49 -1.25
C LYS A 136 8.73 -15.25 -2.29
N VAL A 137 7.63 -14.60 -1.90
CA VAL A 137 6.52 -14.25 -2.81
C VAL A 137 7.01 -13.32 -3.91
N PHE A 138 7.70 -12.23 -3.59
CA PHE A 138 8.17 -11.28 -4.60
C PHE A 138 9.21 -11.88 -5.54
N LYS A 139 10.18 -12.64 -5.03
CA LYS A 139 11.14 -13.34 -5.90
C LYS A 139 10.45 -14.30 -6.84
N LYS A 140 9.47 -15.08 -6.35
CA LYS A 140 8.65 -15.97 -7.17
C LYS A 140 7.89 -15.19 -8.27
N MET A 141 7.22 -14.08 -7.93
CA MET A 141 6.51 -13.25 -8.92
C MET A 141 7.45 -12.75 -10.03
N LEU A 142 8.68 -12.36 -9.67
CA LEU A 142 9.71 -11.91 -10.62
C LEU A 142 10.21 -13.07 -11.48
N ASP A 143 10.46 -14.23 -10.89
CA ASP A 143 10.88 -15.44 -11.60
C ASP A 143 9.80 -15.91 -12.60
N GLU A 144 8.53 -15.91 -12.20
CA GLU A 144 7.40 -16.27 -13.08
C GLU A 144 7.21 -15.25 -14.22
N SER A 145 7.45 -13.96 -13.96
CA SER A 145 7.23 -12.90 -14.95
C SER A 145 8.40 -12.71 -15.93
N LEU A 146 9.64 -12.87 -15.44
CA LEU A 146 10.85 -12.56 -16.19
C LEU A 146 11.63 -13.80 -16.62
N GLY A 147 11.46 -14.93 -15.92
CA GLY A 147 12.31 -16.11 -16.04
C GLY A 147 13.77 -15.76 -15.75
N GLU A 148 14.66 -16.24 -16.61
CA GLU A 148 16.10 -15.95 -16.60
C GLU A 148 16.44 -14.51 -16.99
N ARG A 149 15.51 -13.78 -17.61
CA ARG A 149 15.76 -12.38 -17.98
C ARG A 149 15.83 -11.52 -16.72
N ARG A 150 16.68 -10.50 -16.76
CA ARG A 150 16.79 -9.49 -15.70
C ARG A 150 16.16 -8.19 -16.16
N MET A 151 15.42 -7.55 -15.27
CA MET A 151 15.03 -6.16 -15.47
C MET A 151 16.15 -5.22 -15.01
N LYS A 152 16.08 -3.95 -15.41
CA LYS A 152 16.98 -2.94 -14.83
C LYS A 152 16.78 -2.92 -13.31
N ASP A 153 17.88 -2.92 -12.57
CA ASP A 153 17.88 -2.92 -11.10
C ASP A 153 17.08 -4.10 -10.51
N ASP A 154 17.27 -5.31 -11.06
CA ASP A 154 16.64 -6.52 -10.56
C ASP A 154 17.09 -6.88 -9.14
N CYS A 155 16.15 -7.01 -8.22
CA CYS A 155 16.41 -7.30 -6.81
C CYS A 155 16.78 -8.76 -6.52
N ARG A 156 16.71 -9.65 -7.51
CA ARG A 156 17.00 -11.08 -7.31
C ARG A 156 18.50 -11.38 -7.24
N ASN A 157 19.34 -10.41 -7.61
CA ASN A 157 20.80 -10.52 -7.61
C ASN A 157 21.40 -10.43 -6.20
#